data_AF-A0A3C1PCC6-F1
#
_entry.id   AF-A0A3C1PCC6-F1
#
_cell.length_a   1.000
_cell.length_b   1.000
_cell.length_c   1.000
_cell.angle_alpha   90.00
_cell.angle_beta   90.00
_cell.angle_gamma   90.00
#
_symmetry.space_group_name_H-M   'P 1'
#
loop_
_entity.id
_entity.type
_entity.pdbx_description
1 polymer ?
#
loop_
_entity_poly.entity_id
_entity_poly.type
_entity_poly.pdbx_seq_one_letter_code
_entity_poly.pdbx_strand_id
1 'polypeptide(L)'
;MKRTSTILQHYLQTKYFRKFKSREQLLTWQNQQVENFLKVILPKSPFYQHYYQGLDIQDWQNFPIIDKTKMMENFDQLNTVGISALAAFKIAFEAEKTRDFS
;
A
#
# COMPACT_ATOMS: atom_id res chain seq x y z
N MET A 1 -8.39 -14.09 -19.52
CA MET A 1 -7.39 -13.49 -20.44
C MET A 1 -6.68 -12.27 -19.87
N LYS A 2 -7.35 -11.23 -19.34
CA LYS A 2 -6.67 -10.04 -18.77
C LYS A 2 -5.72 -10.33 -17.60
N ARG A 3 -6.06 -11.28 -16.71
CA ARG A 3 -5.22 -11.62 -15.54
C ARG A 3 -3.90 -12.29 -15.92
N THR A 4 -3.93 -13.23 -16.88
CA THR A 4 -2.73 -13.94 -17.33
C THR A 4 -1.77 -13.03 -18.09
N SER A 5 -2.28 -12.08 -18.89
CA SER A 5 -1.44 -11.07 -19.55
C SER A 5 -0.74 -10.14 -18.57
N THR A 6 -1.42 -9.72 -17.50
CA THR A 6 -0.82 -8.89 -16.44
C THR A 6 0.28 -9.64 -15.69
N ILE A 7 0.07 -10.91 -15.36
CA ILE A 7 1.09 -11.76 -14.73
C ILE A 7 2.32 -11.89 -15.65
N LEU A 8 2.10 -12.20 -16.93
CA LEU A 8 3.19 -12.32 -17.91
C LEU A 8 3.94 -10.99 -18.06
N GLN A 9 3.23 -9.87 -18.14
CA GLN A 9 3.82 -8.54 -18.22
C GLN A 9 4.70 -8.25 -16.99
N HIS A 10 4.21 -8.46 -15.77
CA HIS A 10 4.99 -8.25 -14.55
C HIS A 10 6.19 -9.20 -14.47
N TYR A 11 6.03 -10.45 -14.90
CA TYR A 11 7.11 -11.42 -14.97
C TYR A 11 8.21 -10.94 -15.94
N LEU A 12 7.85 -10.58 -17.17
CA LEU A 12 8.79 -10.08 -18.16
C LEU A 12 9.46 -8.78 -17.69
N GLN A 13 8.69 -7.84 -17.15
CA GLN A 13 9.18 -6.58 -16.59
C GLN A 13 10.21 -6.83 -15.49
N THR A 14 9.92 -7.73 -14.56
CA THR A 14 10.82 -8.01 -13.44
C THR A 14 12.05 -8.79 -13.89
N LYS A 15 11.87 -9.82 -14.71
CA LYS A 15 12.96 -10.69 -15.19
C LYS A 15 13.93 -9.99 -16.13
N TYR A 16 13.42 -9.15 -17.03
CA TYR A 16 14.22 -8.59 -18.12
C TYR A 16 14.51 -7.10 -17.97
N PHE A 17 13.59 -6.31 -17.39
CA PHE A 17 13.70 -4.84 -17.39
C PHE A 17 14.11 -4.23 -16.03
N ARG A 18 13.87 -4.90 -14.91
CA ARG A 18 14.28 -4.45 -13.57
C ARG A 18 15.63 -5.04 -13.14
N LYS A 19 16.68 -4.74 -13.92
CA LYS A 19 18.05 -5.18 -13.61
C LYS A 19 18.83 -4.04 -12.96
N PHE A 20 18.97 -4.09 -11.64
CA PHE A 20 19.83 -3.17 -10.90
C PHE A 20 21.27 -3.70 -10.93
N LYS A 21 22.22 -2.87 -11.35
CA LYS A 21 23.64 -3.24 -11.40
C LYS A 21 24.39 -2.91 -10.12
N SER A 22 23.76 -2.16 -9.20
CA SER A 22 24.33 -1.80 -7.91
C SER A 22 23.23 -1.55 -6.87
N ARG A 23 23.62 -1.50 -5.59
CA ARG A 23 22.71 -1.19 -4.48
C ARG A 23 22.13 0.23 -4.61
N GLU A 24 22.95 1.18 -5.02
CA GLU A 24 22.56 2.58 -5.19
C GLU A 24 21.44 2.70 -6.24
N GLN A 25 21.55 1.99 -7.37
CA GLN A 25 20.49 1.98 -8.39
C GLN A 25 19.17 1.41 -7.85
N LEU A 26 19.23 0.35 -7.03
CA LEU A 26 18.04 -0.21 -6.39
C LEU A 26 17.42 0.80 -5.42
N LEU A 27 18.23 1.43 -4.57
CA LEU A 27 17.75 2.40 -3.58
C LEU A 27 17.11 3.62 -4.25
N THR A 28 17.72 4.17 -5.29
CA THR A 28 17.12 5.28 -6.08
C THR A 28 15.78 4.87 -6.67
N TRP A 29 15.68 3.67 -7.23
CA TRP A 29 14.41 3.18 -7.76
C TRP A 29 13.35 2.99 -6.66
N GLN A 30 13.71 2.39 -5.52
CA GLN A 30 12.81 2.21 -4.38
C GLN A 30 12.30 3.55 -3.84
N ASN A 31 13.20 4.52 -3.67
CA ASN A 31 12.86 5.88 -3.27
C ASN A 31 11.78 6.48 -4.19
N GLN A 32 12.01 6.42 -5.50
CA GLN A 32 11.04 6.91 -6.48
C GLN A 32 9.69 6.18 -6.41
N GLN A 33 9.69 4.86 -6.17
CA GLN A 33 8.44 4.10 -6.02
C GLN A 33 7.65 4.54 -4.79
N VAL A 34 8.32 4.73 -3.66
CA VAL A 34 7.66 5.16 -2.41
C VAL A 34 7.11 6.58 -2.57
N GLU A 35 7.87 7.51 -3.12
CA GLU A 35 7.38 8.87 -3.39
C GLU A 35 6.14 8.87 -4.29
N ASN A 36 6.15 8.08 -5.37
CA ASN A 36 5.01 7.97 -6.27
C ASN A 36 3.79 7.34 -5.59
N PHE A 37 4.01 6.33 -4.75
CA PHE A 37 2.97 5.71 -3.95
C PHE A 37 2.34 6.72 -2.98
N LEU A 38 3.15 7.48 -2.24
CA LEU A 38 2.67 8.47 -1.29
C LEU A 38 1.91 9.60 -1.98
N LYS A 39 2.38 10.11 -3.12
CA LYS A 39 1.65 11.10 -3.94
C LYS A 39 0.22 10.64 -4.29
N VAL A 40 0.02 9.34 -4.47
CA VAL A 40 -1.30 8.77 -4.83
C VAL A 40 -2.15 8.45 -3.60
N ILE A 41 -1.54 7.97 -2.51
CA ILE A 41 -2.26 7.47 -1.34
C ILE A 41 -2.59 8.56 -0.33
N LEU A 42 -1.70 9.51 -0.08
CA LEU A 42 -1.92 10.56 0.91
C LEU A 42 -3.21 11.35 0.67
N PRO A 43 -3.56 11.75 -0.58
CA PRO A 43 -4.82 12.46 -0.83
C PRO A 43 -6.08 11.60 -0.66
N LYS A 44 -5.94 10.27 -0.59
CA LYS A 44 -7.07 9.32 -0.54
C LYS A 44 -7.35 8.80 0.86
N SER A 45 -6.43 9.00 1.80
CA SER A 45 -6.56 8.57 3.19
C SER A 45 -6.61 9.81 4.07
N PRO A 46 -7.81 10.22 4.54
CA PRO A 46 -7.94 11.36 5.45
C PRO A 46 -7.01 11.28 6.66
N PHE A 47 -6.82 10.08 7.23
CA PHE A 47 -5.89 9.87 8.33
C PHE A 47 -4.45 10.21 7.94
N TYR A 48 -3.90 9.63 6.87
CA TYR A 48 -2.50 9.89 6.49
C TYR A 48 -2.28 11.30 5.96
N GLN A 49 -3.30 11.91 5.34
CA GLN A 49 -3.25 13.32 4.94
C GLN A 49 -3.01 14.22 6.15
N HIS A 50 -3.71 13.97 7.26
CA HIS A 50 -3.54 14.73 8.50
C HIS A 50 -2.26 14.32 9.25
N TYR A 51 -1.99 13.02 9.36
CA TYR A 51 -0.89 12.50 10.18
C TYR A 51 0.51 12.88 9.64
N TYR A 52 0.65 12.99 8.32
CA TYR A 52 1.89 13.42 7.68
C TYR A 52 1.82 14.87 7.17
N GLN A 53 0.85 15.66 7.65
CA GLN A 53 0.71 17.05 7.25
C GLN A 53 1.98 17.84 7.57
N GLY A 54 2.50 18.56 6.56
CA GLY A 54 3.72 19.36 6.69
C GLY A 54 5.03 18.57 6.54
N LEU A 55 4.98 17.25 6.35
CA LEU A 55 6.16 16.45 6.00
C LEU A 55 6.40 16.49 4.48
N ASP A 56 7.67 16.47 4.10
CA ASP A 56 8.06 16.33 2.69
C ASP A 56 8.07 14.83 2.30
N ILE A 57 7.41 14.50 1.20
CA ILE A 57 7.40 13.15 0.63
C ILE A 57 8.82 12.69 0.26
N GLN A 58 9.73 13.61 -0.06
CA GLN A 58 11.14 13.28 -0.33
C GLN A 58 11.87 12.75 0.91
N ASP A 59 11.36 13.05 2.12
CA ASP A 59 11.91 12.61 3.39
C ASP A 59 11.10 11.45 4.02
N TRP A 60 10.43 10.66 3.19
CA TRP A 60 9.53 9.58 3.65
C TRP A 60 10.18 8.56 4.58
N GLN A 61 11.51 8.41 4.54
CA GLN A 61 12.25 7.49 5.40
C GLN A 61 12.16 7.88 6.89
N ASN A 62 11.90 9.15 7.18
CA ASN A 62 11.73 9.68 8.52
C ASN A 62 10.25 9.79 8.94
N PHE A 63 9.32 9.27 8.13
CA PHE A 63 7.90 9.31 8.49
C PHE A 63 7.64 8.50 9.77
N PRO A 64 6.79 9.01 10.67
CA PRO A 64 6.49 8.31 11.91
C PRO A 64 5.72 7.01 11.62
N ILE A 65 6.21 5.90 12.17
CA ILE A 65 5.57 4.58 12.04
C ILE A 65 4.32 4.55 12.93
N ILE A 66 3.24 3.96 12.42
CA ILE A 66 2.03 3.69 13.21
C ILE A 66 2.03 2.23 13.69
N ASP A 67 1.50 2.00 14.88
CA ASP A 67 1.27 0.65 15.39
C ASP A 67 -0.11 0.12 14.97
N LYS A 68 -0.38 -1.15 15.32
CA LYS A 68 -1.66 -1.79 15.04
C LYS A 68 -2.82 -1.12 15.76
N THR A 69 -2.62 -0.66 16.98
CA THR A 69 -3.68 -0.06 17.81
C THR A 69 -4.19 1.22 17.16
N LYS A 70 -3.28 2.14 16.85
CA LYS A 70 -3.58 3.40 16.15
C LYS A 70 -4.16 3.15 14.77
N MET A 71 -3.66 2.15 14.03
CA MET A 71 -4.22 1.75 12.74
C MET A 71 -5.70 1.34 12.87
N MET A 72 -6.04 0.52 13.86
CA MET A 72 -7.40 0.04 14.06
C MET A 72 -8.35 1.13 14.57
N GLU A 73 -7.89 1.99 15.48
CA GLU A 73 -8.67 3.13 16.00
C GLU A 73 -9.07 4.11 14.88
N ASN A 74 -8.22 4.25 13.85
CA ASN A 74 -8.42 5.17 12.75
C ASN A 74 -8.83 4.48 11.45
N PHE A 75 -9.20 3.19 11.48
CA PHE A 75 -9.39 2.38 10.27
C PHE A 75 -10.31 3.02 9.23
N ASP A 76 -11.45 3.54 9.67
CA ASP A 76 -12.49 4.15 8.81
C ASP A 76 -11.95 5.33 7.99
N GLN A 77 -11.00 6.09 8.56
CA GLN A 77 -10.35 7.24 7.91
C GLN A 77 -8.99 6.87 7.27
N LEU A 78 -8.41 5.74 7.67
CA LEU A 78 -7.12 5.27 7.19
C LEU A 78 -7.25 4.60 5.82
N ASN A 79 -8.29 3.80 5.61
CA ASN A 79 -8.47 3.11 4.35
C ASN A 79 -8.85 4.07 3.21
N THR A 80 -8.40 3.77 1.99
CA THR A 80 -8.65 4.62 0.81
C THR A 80 -9.95 4.31 0.07
N VAL A 81 -10.81 3.46 0.64
CA VAL A 81 -12.05 2.98 0.02
C VAL A 81 -13.28 3.54 0.72
N GLY A 82 -13.13 4.14 1.91
CA GLY A 82 -14.22 4.72 2.69
C GLY A 82 -15.13 3.68 3.35
N ILE A 83 -14.61 2.48 3.63
CA ILE A 83 -15.37 1.44 4.34
C ILE A 83 -15.17 1.55 5.84
N SER A 84 -16.20 1.27 6.63
CA SER A 84 -16.06 1.21 8.08
C SER A 84 -15.43 -0.10 8.54
N ALA A 85 -14.74 -0.06 9.67
CA ALA A 85 -14.14 -1.23 10.31
C ALA A 85 -15.19 -2.30 10.57
N LEU A 86 -16.37 -1.90 11.07
CA LEU A 86 -17.49 -2.81 11.33
C LEU A 86 -17.91 -3.56 10.07
N ALA A 87 -18.12 -2.83 8.96
CA ALA A 87 -18.52 -3.44 7.69
C ALA A 87 -17.43 -4.39 7.15
N ALA A 88 -16.17 -3.95 7.20
CA ALA A 88 -15.03 -4.75 6.78
C ALA A 88 -14.91 -6.05 7.61
N PHE A 89 -15.02 -5.95 8.94
CA PHE A 89 -14.97 -7.10 9.83
C PHE A 89 -16.12 -8.06 9.63
N LYS A 90 -17.34 -7.55 9.46
CA LYS A 90 -18.50 -8.41 9.18
C LYS A 90 -18.25 -9.27 7.94
N ILE A 91 -17.79 -8.66 6.85
CA ILE A 91 -17.49 -9.39 5.61
C ILE A 91 -16.35 -10.40 5.83
N ALA A 92 -15.26 -9.98 6.49
CA ALA A 92 -14.12 -10.84 6.74
C ALA A 92 -14.48 -12.05 7.61
N PHE A 93 -15.28 -11.87 8.66
CA PHE A 93 -15.71 -12.96 9.53
C PHE A 93 -16.63 -13.95 8.82
N GLU A 94 -17.59 -13.47 8.04
CA GLU A 94 -18.46 -14.36 7.26
C GLU A 94 -17.65 -15.15 6.24
N ALA A 95 -16.72 -14.48 5.53
CA ALA A 95 -15.85 -15.15 4.57
C ALA A 95 -14.95 -16.22 5.22
N GLU A 96 -14.50 -16.00 6.46
CA GLU A 96 -13.72 -16.99 7.21
C GLU A 96 -14.60 -18.18 7.66
N LYS A 97 -15.82 -17.92 8.15
CA LYS A 97 -16.78 -18.97 8.57
C LYS A 97 -17.20 -19.87 7.41
N THR A 98 -17.39 -19.31 6.23
CA THR A 98 -17.87 -20.04 5.04
C THR A 98 -16.74 -20.47 4.12
N ARG A 99 -15.48 -20.37 4.54
CA ARG A 99 -14.35 -20.70 3.67
C ARG A 99 -14.31 -22.21 3.44
N ASP A 100 -14.45 -22.59 2.17
CA ASP A 100 -14.19 -23.95 1.71
C ASP A 100 -12.73 -24.04 1.21
N PHE A 101 -12.01 -25.04 1.70
CA PHE A 101 -10.61 -25.31 1.37
C PHE A 101 -10.43 -26.61 0.56
N SER A 102 -11.54 -27.28 0.23
CA SER A 102 -11.57 -28.56 -0.50
C SER A 102 -11.12 -28.42 -1.94
#